data_AF-A0AAP4D144-F1
#
_entry.id   AF-A0AAP4D144-F1
#
_cell.length_a   1.000
_cell.length_b   1.000
_cell.length_c   1.000
_cell.angle_alpha   90.00
_cell.angle_beta   90.00
_cell.angle_gamma   90.00
#
_symmetry.space_group_name_H-M   'P 1'
#
loop_
_entity.id
_entity.type
_entity.pdbx_description
1 polymer ?
#
loop_
_entity_poly.entity_id
_entity_poly.type
_entity_poly.pdbx_seq_one_letter_code
_entity_poly.pdbx_strand_id
1 'polypeptide(L)' 'MTKSKFYPCPRCGNKTIGEIGNYEICPVCDWEDDPVQSSDPDFPGGANTLSLLEARKEFLLKSK' A
#
# COMPACT_ATOMS: atom_id res chain seq x y z
N MET A 1 0.41 -17.05 20.97
CA MET A 1 0.33 -16.69 19.53
C MET A 1 -0.12 -15.24 19.43
N THR A 2 0.81 -14.29 19.51
CA THR A 2 0.48 -12.87 19.44
C THR A 2 0.14 -12.53 17.99
N LYS A 3 -1.14 -12.21 17.71
CA LYS A 3 -1.53 -11.66 16.41
C LYS A 3 -0.67 -10.42 16.16
N SER A 4 0.05 -10.38 15.04
CA SER A 4 0.80 -9.18 14.63
C SER A 4 -0.17 -7.99 14.59
N LYS A 5 0.22 -6.87 15.22
CA LYS A 5 -0.60 -5.65 15.31
C LYS A 5 -0.72 -4.88 13.98
N PHE A 6 0.04 -5.29 12.97
CA PHE A 6 0.13 -4.60 11.69
C PHE A 6 -0.73 -5.24 10.60
N TYR A 7 -1.33 -4.38 9.79
CA TYR A 7 -2.06 -4.70 8.58
C TYR A 7 -1.14 -4.79 7.36
N PRO A 8 -1.53 -5.59 6.35
CA PRO A 8 -0.78 -5.67 5.11
C PRO A 8 -0.84 -4.33 4.35
N CYS A 9 0.32 -3.84 3.90
CA CYS A 9 0.40 -2.75 2.96
C CYS A 9 -0.39 -3.11 1.68
N PRO A 10 -1.26 -2.24 1.17
CA PRO A 10 -2.08 -2.55 0.02
C PRO A 10 -1.23 -2.79 -1.24
N ARG A 11 -0.05 -2.18 -1.36
CA ARG A 11 0.82 -2.31 -2.55
C ARG A 11 1.70 -3.55 -2.54
N CYS A 12 2.38 -3.85 -1.44
CA CYS A 12 3.36 -4.96 -1.38
C CYS A 12 2.91 -6.19 -0.57
N GLY A 13 1.85 -6.07 0.24
CA GLY A 13 1.33 -7.14 1.09
C GLY A 13 2.10 -7.39 2.40
N ASN A 14 3.25 -6.76 2.62
CA ASN A 14 3.99 -6.88 3.89
C ASN A 14 3.20 -6.23 5.04
N LYS A 15 3.21 -6.86 6.22
CA LYS A 15 2.50 -6.36 7.41
C LYS A 15 3.26 -5.22 8.08
N THR A 16 3.07 -4.01 7.59
CA THR A 16 3.79 -2.80 8.06
C THR A 16 2.90 -1.66 8.50
N ILE A 17 1.59 -1.72 8.21
CA ILE A 17 0.66 -0.62 8.47
C ILE A 17 0.07 -0.75 9.87
N GLY A 18 0.24 0.24 10.74
CA GLY A 18 -0.30 0.24 12.09
C GLY A 18 -1.81 0.50 12.11
N GLU A 19 -2.24 1.47 11.31
CA GLU A 19 -3.63 1.89 11.17
C GLU A 19 -3.99 2.08 9.69
N ILE A 20 -5.08 1.43 9.25
CA ILE A 20 -5.53 1.49 7.84
C ILE A 20 -6.11 2.87 7.52
N GLY A 21 -5.72 3.41 6.36
CA GLY A 21 -6.23 4.67 5.82
C GLY A 21 -5.70 5.91 6.54
N ASN A 22 -4.65 5.76 7.35
CA ASN A 22 -4.03 6.86 8.10
C ASN A 22 -2.74 7.38 7.42
N TYR A 23 -2.61 7.18 6.10
CA TYR A 23 -1.52 7.72 5.30
C TYR A 23 -0.13 7.25 5.78
N GLU A 24 -0.06 6.08 6.40
CA GLU A 24 1.22 5.50 6.81
C GLU A 24 2.03 5.06 5.59
N ILE A 25 3.33 5.36 5.58
CA ILE A 25 4.24 4.96 4.50
C ILE A 25 4.81 3.58 4.81
N CYS A 26 4.65 2.64 3.88
CA CYS A 26 5.22 1.31 4.00
C CYS A 26 6.75 1.35 3.85
N PRO A 27 7.54 0.98 4.88
CA PRO A 27 9.00 1.05 4.84
C PRO A 27 9.66 -0.01 3.92
N VAL A 28 8.87 -0.89 3.30
CA VAL A 28 9.36 -1.92 2.36
C VAL A 28 9.25 -1.45 0.92
N CYS A 29 8.27 -0.59 0.62
CA CYS A 29 7.86 -0.34 -0.76
C CYS A 29 7.49 1.11 -1.06
N ASP A 30 7.61 1.98 -0.05
CA ASP A 30 7.37 3.43 -0.10
C ASP A 30 5.96 3.83 -0.53
N TRP A 31 5.00 2.90 -0.44
CA TRP A 31 3.59 3.19 -0.69
C TRP A 31 2.95 3.85 0.54
N GLU A 32 2.27 4.96 0.33
CA GLU A 32 1.48 5.65 1.35
C GLU A 32 0.06 5.10 1.41
N ASP A 33 -0.41 4.70 2.59
CA ASP A 33 -1.71 4.05 2.80
C ASP A 33 -2.90 5.02 2.69
N ASP A 34 -3.15 5.45 1.46
CA ASP A 34 -4.23 6.36 1.09
C ASP A 34 -5.59 5.62 1.11
N PRO A 35 -6.57 6.05 1.93
CA PRO A 35 -7.90 5.45 1.99
C PRO A 35 -8.70 5.60 0.68
N VAL A 36 -8.50 6.69 -0.07
CA VAL A 36 -9.14 6.91 -1.37
C VAL A 36 -8.62 5.88 -2.36
N GLN A 37 -7.30 5.76 -2.52
CA GLN A 37 -6.71 4.79 -3.45
C GLN A 37 -6.90 3.33 -2.99
N SER A 38 -7.11 3.10 -1.69
CA SER A 38 -7.50 1.79 -1.17
C SER A 38 -8.95 1.43 -1.53
N SER A 39 -9.85 2.42 -1.52
CA SER A 39 -11.27 2.26 -1.87
C SER A 39 -11.54 2.24 -3.37
N ASP A 40 -10.77 3.01 -4.14
CA ASP A 40 -10.76 3.06 -5.61
C ASP A 40 -9.34 2.78 -6.13
N PRO A 41 -9.01 1.49 -6.36
CA PRO A 41 -7.66 1.09 -6.75
C PRO A 41 -7.18 1.57 -8.13
N ASP A 42 -8.09 2.07 -8.97
CA ASP A 42 -7.77 2.67 -10.27
C ASP A 42 -7.54 4.18 -10.18
N PHE A 43 -7.85 4.83 -9.05
CA PHE A 43 -7.66 6.27 -8.85
C PHE A 43 -6.16 6.66 -8.78
N PRO A 44 -5.64 7.43 -9.77
CA PRO A 44 -4.28 7.92 -9.75
C PRO A 44 -4.18 9.32 -9.11
N GLY A 45 -2.98 9.73 -8.72
CA GLY A 45 -2.73 11.11 -8.28
C GLY A 45 -3.35 11.49 -6.93
N GLY A 46 -3.62 10.51 -6.06
CA GLY A 46 -3.92 10.74 -4.64
C GLY A 46 -2.65 11.06 -3.85
N ALA A 47 -2.47 10.46 -2.67
CA ALA A 47 -1.21 10.54 -1.96
C ALA A 47 -0.06 9.92 -2.77
N ASN A 48 -0.36 8.94 -3.63
CA ASN A 48 0.60 8.32 -4.53
C ASN A 48 0.35 8.76 -5.98
N THR A 49 1.44 8.95 -6.73
CA THR A 49 1.39 9.33 -8.16
C THR A 49 0.67 8.28 -9.01
N LEU A 50 1.00 7.01 -8.82
CA LEU A 50 0.36 5.89 -9.51
C LEU A 50 -0.93 5.47 -8.80
N SER A 51 -1.85 4.85 -9.52
CA SER A 51 -2.95 4.13 -8.89
C SER A 51 -2.46 2.90 -8.12
N LEU A 52 -3.26 2.40 -7.18
CA LEU A 52 -2.89 1.22 -6.40
C LEU A 52 -2.67 -0.01 -7.31
N LEU A 53 -3.49 -0.17 -8.35
CA LEU A 53 -3.35 -1.26 -9.31
C LEU A 53 -2.08 -1.14 -10.15
N GLU A 54 -1.73 0.07 -10.61
CA GLU A 54 -0.47 0.32 -11.32
C GLU A 54 0.74 0.03 -10.43
N ALA A 55 0.74 0.55 -9.20
CA ALA A 55 1.84 0.35 -8.27
C ALA A 55 2.03 -1.12 -7.85
N ARG A 56 0.95 -1.89 -7.70
CA ARG A 56 1.00 -3.35 -7.49
C ARG A 56 1.67 -4.05 -8.66
N LYS A 57 1.29 -3.72 -9.90
CA LYS A 57 1.90 -4.29 -11.11
C LYS A 57 3.38 -3.96 -11.18
N GLU A 58 3.75 -2.69 -10.97
CA GLU A 58 5.15 -2.26 -10.95
C GLU A 58 5.97 -3.02 -9.91
N PHE A 59 5.44 -3.23 -8.71
CA PHE A 59 6.15 -3.95 -7.66
C PHE A 59 6.44 -5.40 -8.04
N LEU A 60 5.45 -6.09 -8.63
CA LEU A 60 5.60 -7.46 -9.08
C LEU A 60 6.60 -7.58 -10.22
N LEU A 61 6.71 -6.57 -11.09
CA LEU A 61 7.71 -6.52 -12.15
C LEU A 61 9.12 -6.26 -11.61
N LYS A 62 9.27 -5.39 -10.60
CA LYS A 62 10.55 -5.06 -9.94
C LYS A 62 11.07 -6.17 -9.01
N SER A 63 10.20 -7.10 -8.63
CA SER A 63 10.53 -8.23 -7.74
C SER A 63 10.92 -9.52 -8.50
N LYS A 64 11.11 -9.42 -9.82
CA LYS A 64 11.67 -10.47 -10.69
C LYS A 64 13.12 -10.14 -11.01
#